data_AF-A0A0F9UUY8-F1
#
_entry.id   AF-A0A0F9UUY8-F1
#
_cell.length_a   1.000
_cell.length_b   1.000
_cell.length_c   1.000
_cell.angle_alpha   90.00
_cell.angle_beta   90.00
_cell.angle_gamma   90.00
#
_symmetry.space_group_name_H-M   'P 1'
#
loop_
_entity.id
_entity.type
_entity.pdbx_description
1 polymer ?
#
loop_
_entity_poly.entity_id
_entity_poly.type
_entity_poly.pdbx_seq_one_letter_code
_entity_poly.pdbx_strand_id
1 'polypeptide(L)'
;MEIKLLKGGIAKLRLKNKRLRSREKSKSQFQYDIGQQLTGQYPHDIIFEEVIIPGDGFIIDFFIPSINLVIECHGLQHRQHIKHFHKTKREFHCQQDTDQKKKGLV
;
A
#
# COMPACT_ATOMS: atom_id res chain seq x y z
N MET A 1 3.35 -3.80 16.62
CA MET A 1 1.94 -4.19 16.63
C MET A 1 1.81 -5.60 16.09
N GLU A 2 0.78 -6.29 16.53
CA GLU A 2 0.39 -7.60 16.02
C GLU A 2 -0.71 -7.43 14.98
N ILE A 3 -0.66 -8.21 13.91
CA ILE A 3 -1.67 -8.20 12.86
C ILE A 3 -2.16 -9.63 12.62
N LYS A 4 -3.43 -9.77 12.26
CA LYS A 4 -4.01 -11.04 11.85
C LYS A 4 -3.77 -11.24 10.35
N LEU A 5 -3.31 -12.41 9.96
CA LEU A 5 -3.07 -12.75 8.55
C LEU A 5 -4.34 -13.32 7.90
N LEU A 6 -4.44 -13.21 6.56
CA LEU A 6 -5.61 -13.70 5.82
C LEU A 6 -5.80 -15.21 5.98
N LYS A 7 -4.69 -15.96 6.06
CA LYS A 7 -4.68 -17.42 6.24
C LYS A 7 -4.83 -17.86 7.70
N GLY A 8 -5.10 -16.92 8.61
CA GLY A 8 -5.06 -17.14 10.05
C GLY A 8 -3.65 -17.02 10.63
N GLY A 9 -3.59 -16.89 11.96
CA GLY A 9 -2.36 -16.62 12.69
C GLY A 9 -2.10 -15.14 12.95
N ILE A 10 -1.18 -14.88 13.88
CA ILE A 10 -0.80 -13.54 14.32
C ILE A 10 0.66 -13.32 13.93
N ALA A 11 0.95 -12.19 13.30
CA ALA A 11 2.30 -11.79 12.94
C ALA A 11 2.66 -10.43 13.52
N LYS A 12 3.93 -10.27 13.89
CA LYS A 12 4.44 -9.00 14.39
C LYS A 12 4.84 -8.10 13.22
N LEU A 13 4.07 -7.03 12.99
CA LEU A 13 4.41 -6.03 11.98
C LEU A 13 5.60 -5.18 12.43
N ARG A 14 6.63 -5.10 11.58
CA ARG A 14 7.84 -4.29 11.81
C ARG A 14 7.86 -3.09 10.87
N LEU A 15 7.61 -1.91 11.43
CA LEU A 15 7.60 -0.63 10.71
C LEU A 15 8.98 0.06 10.83
N LYS A 16 10.03 -0.49 10.23
CA LYS A 16 11.37 0.14 10.26
C LYS A 16 11.61 0.99 9.00
N ASN A 17 11.95 2.27 9.17
CA ASN A 17 12.43 3.19 8.12
C ASN A 17 11.54 3.31 6.87
N LYS A 18 10.22 3.14 7.04
CA LYS A 18 9.21 3.23 5.99
C LYS A 18 8.37 4.49 6.10
N ARG A 19 8.97 5.62 6.47
CA ARG A 19 8.26 6.90 6.51
C ARG A 19 8.01 7.41 5.09
N LEU A 20 7.17 8.45 4.98
CA LEU A 20 6.92 9.16 3.73
C LEU A 20 8.21 9.43 2.95
N ARG A 21 8.16 9.16 1.65
CA ARG A 21 9.31 9.35 0.76
C ARG A 21 9.46 10.81 0.38
N SER A 22 10.72 11.22 0.16
CA SER A 22 10.98 12.47 -0.55
C SER A 22 10.53 12.34 -2.01
N ARG A 23 10.32 13.48 -2.68
CA ARG A 23 9.82 13.50 -4.07
C ARG A 23 10.71 12.70 -5.00
N GLU A 24 12.03 12.80 -4.83
CA GLU A 24 13.05 12.13 -5.65
C GLU A 24 13.07 10.61 -5.44
N LYS A 25 12.62 10.15 -4.26
CA LYS A 25 12.56 8.73 -3.90
C LYS A 25 11.20 8.10 -4.21
N SER A 26 10.17 8.91 -4.46
CA SER A 26 8.86 8.40 -4.84
C SER A 26 8.90 7.78 -6.24
N LYS A 27 8.28 6.61 -6.39
CA LYS A 27 8.16 5.92 -7.69
C LYS A 27 7.03 6.49 -8.55
N SER A 28 6.14 7.29 -7.96
CA SER A 28 4.96 7.83 -8.61
C SER A 28 4.65 9.21 -8.07
N GLN A 29 4.47 10.18 -8.98
CA GLN A 29 4.00 11.53 -8.60
C GLN A 29 2.63 11.45 -7.92
N PHE A 30 1.74 10.57 -8.41
CA PHE A 30 0.42 10.36 -7.82
C PHE A 30 0.49 9.87 -6.36
N GLN A 31 1.34 8.88 -6.08
CA GLN A 31 1.52 8.39 -4.71
C GLN A 31 2.12 9.48 -3.82
N TYR A 32 3.11 10.23 -4.32
CA TYR A 32 3.71 11.34 -3.59
C TYR A 32 2.67 12.40 -3.21
N ASP A 33 1.82 12.81 -4.17
CA ASP A 33 0.79 13.82 -3.94
C ASP A 33 -0.22 13.38 -2.88
N ILE A 34 -0.61 12.09 -2.89
CA ILE A 34 -1.45 11.52 -1.83
C ILE A 34 -0.73 11.56 -0.48
N GLY A 35 0.55 11.21 -0.42
CA GLY A 35 1.34 11.31 0.81
C GLY A 35 1.38 12.73 1.39
N GLN A 36 1.49 13.75 0.53
CA GLN A 36 1.43 15.15 0.95
C GLN A 36 0.03 15.53 1.47
N GLN A 37 -1.04 15.10 0.80
CA GLN A 37 -2.41 15.33 1.26
C GLN A 37 -2.68 14.67 2.61
N LEU A 38 -2.24 13.42 2.79
CA LEU A 38 -2.35 12.69 4.05
C LEU A 38 -1.59 13.41 5.18
N THR A 39 -0.41 13.96 4.90
CA THR A 39 0.34 14.76 5.89
C THR A 39 -0.43 16.01 6.32
N GLY A 40 -1.14 16.65 5.39
CA GLY A 40 -2.01 17.79 5.70
C GLY A 40 -3.26 17.40 6.51
N GLN A 41 -3.86 16.25 6.23
CA GLN A 41 -5.06 15.75 6.92
C GLN A 41 -4.74 15.16 8.31
N TYR A 42 -3.57 14.55 8.46
CA TYR A 42 -3.12 13.86 9.67
C TYR A 42 -1.78 14.43 10.18
N PRO A 43 -1.72 15.73 10.54
CA PRO A 43 -0.47 16.44 10.79
C PRO A 43 0.30 15.94 12.04
N HIS A 44 -0.38 15.23 12.94
CA HIS A 44 0.20 14.69 14.16
C HIS A 44 0.47 13.19 14.09
N ASP A 45 0.07 12.53 13.01
CA ASP A 45 0.20 11.09 12.87
C ASP A 45 1.44 10.71 12.05
N ILE A 46 1.98 9.54 12.35
CA ILE A 46 3.09 8.98 11.56
C ILE A 46 2.50 8.16 10.43
N ILE A 47 2.72 8.63 9.20
CA ILE A 47 2.33 7.93 7.98
C ILE A 47 3.50 7.08 7.49
N PHE A 48 3.23 5.78 7.28
CA PHE A 48 4.20 4.84 6.72
C PHE A 48 3.85 4.51 5.27
N GLU A 49 4.86 4.38 4.41
CA GLU A 49 4.76 4.03 2.99
C GLU A 49 5.29 2.61 2.69
N GLU A 50 4.70 1.94 1.69
CA GLU A 50 5.13 0.62 1.18
C GLU A 50 5.32 -0.42 2.31
N VAL A 51 4.34 -0.50 3.22
CA VAL A 51 4.39 -1.40 4.37
C VAL A 51 4.22 -2.84 3.89
N ILE A 52 5.17 -3.72 4.25
CA ILE A 52 5.10 -5.13 3.87
C ILE A 52 4.39 -5.87 4.98
N ILE A 53 3.32 -6.56 4.63
CA ILE A 53 2.57 -7.43 5.51
C ILE A 53 3.32 -8.77 5.62
N PRO A 54 3.82 -9.14 6.81
CA PRO A 54 4.49 -10.43 7.01
C PRO A 54 3.53 -11.59 6.68
N GLY A 55 4.09 -12.73 6.27
CA GLY A 55 3.31 -13.92 5.90
C GLY A 55 2.82 -13.89 4.45
N ASP A 56 1.87 -13.01 4.14
CA ASP A 56 1.27 -12.95 2.79
C ASP A 56 2.10 -12.15 1.79
N GLY A 57 3.02 -11.30 2.26
CA GLY A 57 3.95 -10.53 1.42
C GLY A 57 3.31 -9.35 0.68
N PHE A 58 2.05 -9.03 0.97
CA PHE A 58 1.38 -7.86 0.38
C PHE A 58 2.09 -6.57 0.79
N ILE A 59 2.16 -5.64 -0.14
CA ILE A 59 2.66 -4.28 0.11
C ILE A 59 1.46 -3.36 0.13
N ILE A 60 1.28 -2.67 1.25
CA ILE A 60 0.29 -1.62 1.42
C ILE A 60 0.92 -0.28 1.09
N ASP A 61 0.21 0.57 0.36
CA ASP A 61 0.72 1.88 -0.05
C ASP A 61 0.95 2.81 1.13
N PHE A 62 -0.05 3.01 1.99
CA PHE A 62 0.06 3.82 3.20
C PHE A 62 -0.58 3.17 4.42
N PHE A 63 0.01 3.40 5.59
CA PHE A 63 -0.54 2.96 6.87
C PHE A 63 -0.32 4.00 7.98
N ILE A 64 -1.39 4.28 8.73
CA ILE A 64 -1.40 5.20 9.87
C ILE A 64 -1.71 4.40 11.14
N PRO A 65 -0.70 4.04 11.96
CA PRO A 65 -0.87 3.16 13.11
C PRO A 65 -1.79 3.67 14.21
N SER A 66 -1.78 4.98 14.47
CA SER A 66 -2.53 5.61 15.56
C SER A 66 -4.04 5.42 15.44
N ILE A 67 -4.54 5.33 14.21
CA ILE A 67 -5.96 5.16 13.90
C ILE A 67 -6.25 3.85 13.15
N ASN A 68 -5.27 2.94 13.07
CA ASN A 68 -5.35 1.68 12.35
C ASN A 68 -5.91 1.82 10.92
N LEU A 69 -5.47 2.85 10.19
CA LEU A 69 -5.97 3.17 8.85
C LEU A 69 -4.98 2.73 7.77
N VAL A 70 -5.47 1.94 6.82
CA VAL A 70 -4.78 1.57 5.59
C VAL A 70 -5.35 2.38 4.42
N ILE A 71 -4.48 2.97 3.60
CA ILE A 71 -4.87 3.65 2.37
C ILE A 71 -4.13 3.01 1.18
N GLU A 72 -4.88 2.64 0.14
CA GLU A 72 -4.38 2.07 -1.12
C GLU A 72 -4.71 3.01 -2.28
N CYS A 73 -3.72 3.32 -3.13
CA CYS A 73 -3.79 4.35 -4.14
C CYS A 73 -4.09 3.76 -5.52
N HIS A 74 -5.37 3.64 -5.85
CA HIS A 74 -5.80 3.04 -7.11
C HIS A 74 -5.71 3.99 -8.31
N GLY A 75 -4.57 4.00 -9.00
CA GLY A 75 -4.42 4.61 -10.32
C GLY A 75 -5.17 3.87 -11.45
N LEU A 76 -5.14 4.44 -12.67
CA LEU A 76 -5.80 3.83 -13.85
C LEU A 76 -5.31 2.41 -14.16
N GLN A 77 -4.06 2.09 -13.82
CA GLN A 77 -3.44 0.78 -13.99
C GLN A 77 -4.20 -0.37 -13.29
N HIS A 78 -4.98 -0.08 -12.25
CA HIS A 78 -5.78 -1.08 -11.53
C HIS A 78 -7.10 -1.41 -12.24
N ARG A 79 -7.55 -0.52 -13.13
CA ARG A 79 -8.83 -0.66 -13.86
C ARG A 79 -8.64 -1.00 -15.33
N GLN A 80 -7.45 -0.71 -15.89
CA GLN A 80 -7.17 -0.86 -17.31
C GLN A 80 -5.77 -1.45 -17.53
N HIS A 81 -5.67 -2.32 -18.53
CA HIS A 81 -4.38 -2.83 -18.99
C HIS A 81 -3.61 -1.73 -19.75
N ILE A 82 -2.70 -1.08 -19.03
CA ILE A 82 -1.80 -0.04 -19.56
C ILE A 82 -0.42 -0.65 -19.78
N LYS A 83 0.09 -0.62 -21.02
CA LYS A 83 1.37 -1.25 -21.41
C LYS A 83 2.58 -0.84 -20.56
N HIS A 84 2.57 0.39 -20.05
CA HIS A 84 3.65 0.91 -19.20
C HIS A 84 3.73 0.15 -17.85
N PHE A 85 2.57 -0.27 -17.32
CA PHE A 85 2.47 -0.97 -16.04
C PHE A 85 2.32 -2.49 -16.20
N HIS A 86 1.78 -2.92 -17.35
CA HIS A 86 1.44 -4.30 -17.67
C HIS A 86 1.98 -4.66 -19.04
N LYS A 87 3.02 -5.47 -19.12
CA LYS A 87 3.56 -5.93 -20.41
C LYS A 87 2.57 -6.84 -21.13
N THR A 88 1.77 -7.58 -20.35
CA THR A 88 0.77 -8.52 -20.88
C THR A 88 -0.55 -8.42 -20.13
N LYS A 89 -1.65 -8.81 -20.80
CA LYS A 89 -2.97 -8.92 -20.15
C LYS A 89 -2.95 -9.86 -18.95
N ARG A 90 -2.10 -10.89 -18.99
CA ARG A 90 -1.90 -11.81 -17.87
C ARG A 90 -1.36 -11.10 -16.63
N GLU A 91 -0.37 -10.22 -16.79
CA GLU A 91 0.17 -9.42 -15.68
C GLU A 91 -0.90 -8.53 -15.06
N PHE A 92 -1.74 -7.90 -15.88
CA PHE A 92 -2.89 -7.11 -15.40
C PHE A 92 -3.87 -7.96 -14.60
N HIS A 93 -4.27 -9.14 -15.09
CA HIS A 93 -5.16 -10.03 -14.34
C HIS A 93 -4.53 -10.52 -13.02
N CYS A 94 -3.24 -10.86 -13.02
CA CYS A 94 -2.53 -11.21 -11.78
C CYS A 94 -2.50 -10.05 -10.77
N GLN A 95 -2.38 -8.80 -11.24
CA GLN A 95 -2.53 -7.61 -10.38
C GLN A 95 -3.95 -7.53 -9.82
N GLN A 96 -4.99 -7.70 -10.65
CA GLN A 96 -6.39 -7.66 -10.20
C GLN A 96 -6.69 -8.71 -9.12
N ASP A 97 -6.19 -9.94 -9.28
CA ASP A 97 -6.35 -11.01 -8.29
C ASP A 97 -5.68 -10.64 -6.95
N THR A 98 -4.53 -9.97 -7.01
CA THR A 98 -3.80 -9.49 -5.83
C THR A 98 -4.56 -8.37 -5.13
N ASP A 99 -5.08 -7.41 -5.90
CA ASP A 99 -5.90 -6.30 -5.38
C ASP A 99 -7.20 -6.80 -4.75
N GLN A 100 -7.81 -7.86 -5.30
CA GLN A 100 -8.99 -8.48 -4.72
C GLN A 100 -8.69 -9.13 -3.37
N LYS A 101 -7.54 -9.80 -3.23
CA LYS A 101 -7.13 -10.39 -1.94
C LYS A 101 -6.90 -9.33 -0.87
N LYS A 102 -6.36 -8.16 -1.23
CA LYS A 102 -6.14 -7.05 -0.31
C LYS A 102 -7.44 -6.53 0.33
N LYS A 103 -8.59 -6.62 -0.36
CA LYS A 103 -9.89 -6.21 0.20
C LYS A 103 -10.32 -7.05 1.42
N GLY A 104 -9.75 -8.25 1.60
CA GLY A 104 -9.97 -9.07 2.80
C GLY A 104 -9.12 -8.67 4.00
N LEU A 105 -8.19 -7.72 3.85
CA LEU A 105 -7.40 -7.15 4.95
C LEU A 105 -8.24 -6.09 5.67
N VAL A 106 -9.20 -6.53 6.48
CA VAL A 106 -9.99 -5.68 7.40
C VAL A 106 -10.08 -6.36 8.75
#